data_AF-A0A7S3MKC4-F1
#
_entry.id   AF-A0A7S3MKC4-F1
#
_cell.length_a   1.000
_cell.length_b   1.000
_cell.length_c   1.000
_cell.angle_alpha   90.00
_cell.angle_beta   90.00
_cell.angle_gamma   90.00
#
_symmetry.space_group_name_H-M   'P 1'
#
loop_
_entity.id
_entity.type
_entity.pdbx_description
1 polymer ?
#
loop_
_entity_poly.entity_id
_entity_poly.type
_entity_poly.pdbx_seq_one_letter_code
_entity_poly.pdbx_strand_id
1 'polypeptide(L)'
;NIDDVNKAFQEMHEEVEQKVYRNDLDRALTSQQTLNEVLCQENCSARWMWRSGQLSNNGYAVPWEVQSVNTCPENFLWDEDKSVILTVAPGLYEITLGFFCSKKPTVQVLVNGETILTAVNSASFVIHHGSGKLANGGRQVTGHMTGLTLLDFIALPARARLTI
;
A
#
# COMPACT_ATOMS: atom_id res chain seq x y z
N ASN A 1 12.78 21.05 -63.63
CA ASN A 1 12.23 22.05 -62.70
C ASN A 1 13.04 21.94 -61.41
N ILE A 2 13.87 22.93 -61.10
CA ILE A 2 14.77 22.91 -59.93
C ILE A 2 13.99 23.13 -58.63
N ASP A 3 12.88 23.87 -58.70
CA ASP A 3 12.05 24.21 -57.55
C ASP A 3 11.30 22.98 -57.00
N ASP A 4 10.83 22.08 -57.88
CA ASP A 4 10.19 20.83 -57.48
C ASP A 4 11.18 19.89 -56.77
N VAL A 5 12.45 19.89 -57.20
CA VAL A 5 13.51 19.08 -56.57
C VAL A 5 13.86 19.63 -55.20
N ASN A 6 13.98 20.96 -55.06
CA ASN A 6 14.24 21.60 -53.78
C ASN A 6 13.10 21.36 -52.79
N LYS A 7 11.85 21.45 -53.25
CA LYS A 7 10.67 21.17 -52.43
C LYS A 7 10.65 19.73 -51.93
N ALA A 8 10.88 18.75 -52.81
CA ALA A 8 10.95 17.33 -52.42
C ALA A 8 12.10 17.04 -51.44
N PHE A 9 13.23 17.73 -51.58
CA PHE A 9 14.36 17.59 -50.67
C PHE A 9 14.05 18.15 -49.28
N GLN A 10 13.31 19.26 -49.22
CA GLN A 10 12.86 19.88 -47.97
C GLN A 10 11.83 19.01 -47.25
N GLU A 11 10.86 18.48 -47.98
CA GLU A 11 9.84 17.55 -47.45
C GLU A 11 10.48 16.27 -46.88
N MET A 12 11.48 15.69 -47.56
CA MET A 12 12.24 14.56 -47.01
C MET A 12 13.02 14.92 -45.74
N HIS A 13 13.57 16.13 -45.66
CA HIS A 13 14.33 16.56 -44.49
C HIS A 13 13.43 16.70 -43.27
N GLU A 14 12.27 17.35 -43.43
CA GLU A 14 11.26 17.49 -42.38
C GLU A 14 10.75 16.12 -41.88
N GLU A 15 10.58 15.15 -42.79
CA GLU A 15 10.13 13.81 -42.43
C GLU A 15 11.19 13.00 -41.65
N VAL A 16 12.47 13.30 -41.86
CA VAL A 16 13.58 12.69 -41.12
C VAL A 16 13.78 13.35 -39.76
N GLU A 17 13.56 14.66 -39.64
CA GLU A 17 13.64 15.38 -38.36
C GLU A 17 12.59 14.91 -37.33
N GLN A 18 11.45 14.39 -37.79
CA GLN A 18 10.43 13.79 -36.91
C GLN A 18 10.74 12.35 -36.51
N LYS A 19 11.78 11.74 -37.08
CA LYS A 19 12.16 10.35 -36.79
C LYS A 19 13.24 10.32 -35.72
N VAL A 20 13.08 9.42 -34.76
CA VAL A 20 14.10 9.13 -33.76
C VAL A 20 14.96 7.96 -34.24
N TYR A 21 16.27 8.02 -33.99
CA TYR A 21 17.13 6.89 -34.28
C TYR A 21 16.74 5.72 -33.38
N ARG A 22 16.63 4.52 -33.97
CA ARG A 22 16.25 3.30 -33.23
C ARG A 22 17.13 3.09 -31.99
N ASN A 23 18.43 3.33 -32.11
CA ASN A 23 19.35 3.22 -30.97
C ASN A 23 19.02 4.20 -29.84
N ASP A 24 18.59 5.42 -30.16
CA ASP A 24 18.23 6.42 -29.14
C ASP A 24 16.91 6.04 -28.47
N LEU A 25 15.94 5.50 -29.23
CA LEU A 25 14.71 4.94 -28.67
C LEU A 25 14.99 3.76 -27.73
N ASP A 26 15.83 2.81 -28.16
CA ASP A 26 16.18 1.63 -27.37
C ASP A 26 16.91 2.01 -26.07
N ARG A 27 17.80 3.02 -26.13
CA ARG A 27 18.46 3.60 -24.96
C ARG A 27 17.46 4.26 -24.01
N ALA A 28 16.52 5.04 -24.54
CA ALA A 28 15.49 5.69 -23.74
C ALA A 28 14.59 4.66 -23.03
N LEU A 29 14.16 3.61 -23.74
CA LEU A 29 13.35 2.52 -23.18
C LEU A 29 14.09 1.76 -22.08
N THR A 30 15.37 1.44 -22.28
CA THR A 30 16.18 0.74 -21.29
C THR A 30 16.40 1.59 -20.03
N SER A 31 16.66 2.89 -20.22
CA SER A 31 16.76 3.85 -19.11
C SER A 31 15.45 3.95 -18.33
N GLN A 32 14.31 4.04 -19.02
CA GLN A 32 13.00 4.08 -18.41
C GLN A 32 12.68 2.79 -17.63
N GLN A 33 13.03 1.61 -18.16
CA GLN A 33 12.88 0.34 -17.46
C GLN A 33 13.68 0.32 -16.15
N THR A 34 14.94 0.74 -16.20
CA THR A 34 15.80 0.82 -15.00
C THR A 34 15.21 1.75 -13.95
N LEU A 35 14.69 2.92 -14.36
CA LEU A 35 14.02 3.85 -13.45
C LEU A 35 12.76 3.25 -12.85
N ASN A 36 11.94 2.56 -13.64
CA ASN A 36 10.74 1.90 -13.15
C ASN A 36 11.09 0.79 -12.14
N GLU A 37 12.13 0.01 -12.39
CA GLU A 37 12.59 -1.02 -11.44
C GLU A 37 13.03 -0.42 -10.11
N VAL A 38 13.82 0.66 -10.14
CA VAL A 38 14.24 1.38 -8.93
C VAL A 38 13.03 1.96 -8.20
N LEU A 39 12.10 2.60 -8.92
CA LEU A 39 10.90 3.16 -8.32
C LEU A 39 10.00 2.08 -7.70
N CYS A 40 9.88 0.90 -8.31
CA CYS A 40 9.12 -0.21 -7.75
C CYS A 40 9.78 -0.78 -6.48
N GLN A 41 11.12 -0.84 -6.44
CA GLN A 41 11.86 -1.26 -5.24
C GLN A 41 11.70 -0.27 -4.08
N GLU A 42 11.75 1.03 -4.38
CA GLU A 42 11.61 2.09 -3.38
C GLU A 42 10.15 2.39 -3.00
N ASN A 43 9.18 1.94 -3.80
CA ASN A 43 7.76 2.23 -3.62
C ASN A 43 6.92 0.95 -3.60
N CYS A 44 7.29 0.00 -2.76
CA CYS A 44 6.55 -1.24 -2.53
C CYS A 44 5.56 -1.03 -1.36
N SER A 45 4.37 -0.49 -1.65
CA SER A 45 3.35 -0.18 -0.66
C SER A 45 1.99 -0.73 -1.05
N ALA A 46 1.21 -1.14 -0.04
CA ALA A 46 -0.15 -1.57 -0.23
C ALA A 46 -1.02 -1.15 0.97
N ARG A 47 -2.30 -0.95 0.71
CA ARG A 47 -3.27 -0.48 1.70
C ARG A 47 -4.63 -1.14 1.47
N TRP A 48 -5.15 -1.73 2.53
CA TRP A 48 -6.49 -2.30 2.55
C TRP A 48 -7.38 -1.61 3.58
N MET A 49 -8.68 -1.66 3.34
CA MET A 49 -9.71 -1.08 4.19
C MET A 49 -10.70 -2.16 4.63
N TRP A 50 -11.11 -2.06 5.89
CA TRP A 50 -12.18 -2.85 6.50
C TRP A 50 -13.30 -1.89 6.89
N ARG A 51 -14.48 -2.00 6.26
CA ARG A 51 -15.58 -1.04 6.46
C ARG A 51 -16.77 -1.63 7.18
N SER A 52 -17.01 -2.93 7.08
CA SER A 52 -18.15 -3.57 7.72
C SER A 52 -18.08 -3.51 9.25
N GLY A 53 -16.87 -3.45 9.81
CA GLY A 53 -16.66 -3.62 11.25
C GLY A 53 -17.00 -5.04 11.75
N GLN A 54 -17.23 -5.99 10.83
CA GLN A 54 -17.47 -7.40 11.14
C GLN A 54 -16.20 -8.21 10.92
N LEU A 55 -15.80 -8.98 11.93
CA LEU A 55 -14.70 -9.92 11.79
C LEU A 55 -15.13 -11.08 10.86
N SER A 56 -14.15 -11.82 10.37
CA SER A 56 -14.38 -13.03 9.56
C SER A 56 -15.22 -14.06 10.31
N ASN A 57 -15.75 -15.07 9.62
CA ASN A 57 -16.72 -16.04 10.16
C ASN A 57 -16.26 -16.77 11.45
N ASN A 58 -14.96 -16.83 11.70
CA ASN A 58 -14.37 -17.42 12.91
C ASN A 58 -14.26 -16.44 14.09
N GLY A 59 -14.59 -15.15 13.87
CA GLY A 59 -14.64 -14.10 14.86
C GLY A 59 -13.29 -13.55 15.32
N TYR A 60 -12.16 -13.88 14.65
CA TYR A 60 -10.83 -13.50 15.15
C TYR A 60 -9.95 -12.71 14.16
N ALA A 61 -10.28 -12.67 12.88
CA ALA A 61 -9.46 -11.99 11.88
C ALA A 61 -10.26 -10.97 11.07
N VAL A 62 -9.61 -9.86 10.71
CA VAL A 62 -10.19 -8.79 9.88
C VAL A 62 -10.30 -9.27 8.43
N PRO A 63 -11.51 -9.38 7.85
CA PRO A 63 -11.65 -9.61 6.42
C PRO A 63 -11.43 -8.26 5.73
N TRP A 64 -10.28 -8.10 5.06
CA TRP A 64 -10.06 -6.91 4.25
C TRP A 64 -11.07 -6.91 3.11
N GLU A 65 -11.70 -5.77 2.85
CA GLU A 65 -12.80 -5.68 1.87
C GLU A 65 -12.37 -4.91 0.63
N VAL A 66 -11.49 -3.92 0.78
CA VAL A 66 -11.04 -3.10 -0.35
C VAL A 66 -9.56 -2.85 -0.33
N GLN A 67 -8.92 -3.14 -1.46
CA GLN A 67 -7.57 -2.69 -1.77
C GLN A 67 -7.65 -1.26 -2.33
N SER A 68 -7.23 -0.29 -1.51
CA SER A 68 -7.17 1.12 -1.93
C SER A 68 -5.92 1.41 -2.77
N VAL A 69 -4.80 0.76 -2.43
CA VAL A 69 -3.50 0.92 -3.10
C VAL A 69 -2.80 -0.43 -3.07
N ASN A 70 -2.16 -0.80 -4.19
CA ASN A 70 -1.16 -1.86 -4.24
C ASN A 70 -0.22 -1.56 -5.40
N THR A 71 0.97 -1.05 -5.09
CA THR A 71 1.96 -0.64 -6.09
C THR A 71 2.86 -1.79 -6.53
N CYS A 72 2.77 -2.96 -5.88
CA CYS A 72 3.57 -4.15 -6.15
C CYS A 72 2.69 -5.42 -5.99
N PRO A 73 1.70 -5.63 -6.90
CA PRO A 73 0.74 -6.73 -6.81
C PRO A 73 1.40 -8.11 -6.93
N GLU A 74 2.58 -8.22 -7.50
CA GLU A 74 3.39 -9.44 -7.54
C GLU A 74 3.98 -9.81 -6.16
N ASN A 75 4.17 -8.82 -5.29
CA ASN A 75 4.66 -9.03 -3.93
C ASN A 75 3.51 -9.14 -2.93
N PHE A 76 2.49 -8.30 -3.05
CA PHE A 76 1.34 -8.25 -2.14
C PHE A 76 0.12 -8.91 -2.77
N LEU A 77 -0.06 -10.19 -2.49
CA LEU A 77 -1.14 -11.01 -3.00
C LEU A 77 -2.30 -11.04 -2.00
N TRP A 78 -3.49 -10.68 -2.47
CA TRP A 78 -4.70 -10.64 -1.66
C TRP A 78 -5.94 -10.83 -2.56
N ASP A 79 -6.93 -11.57 -2.06
CA ASP A 79 -8.25 -11.71 -2.67
C ASP A 79 -9.29 -11.00 -1.81
N GLU A 80 -10.31 -10.44 -2.45
CA GLU A 80 -11.41 -9.73 -1.78
C GLU A 80 -12.04 -10.57 -0.65
N ASP A 81 -12.35 -9.90 0.46
CA ASP A 81 -12.91 -10.47 1.70
C ASP A 81 -12.04 -11.49 2.42
N LYS A 82 -10.79 -11.73 1.97
CA LYS A 82 -9.84 -12.56 2.71
C LYS A 82 -9.12 -11.76 3.79
N SER A 83 -8.91 -12.41 4.93
CA SER A 83 -8.13 -11.86 6.04
C SER A 83 -6.62 -11.96 5.88
N VAL A 84 -6.17 -12.76 4.91
CA VAL A 84 -4.75 -13.04 4.69
C VAL A 84 -4.23 -12.19 3.55
N ILE A 85 -3.17 -11.44 3.81
CA ILE A 85 -2.33 -10.82 2.78
C ILE A 85 -1.05 -11.64 2.70
N LEU A 86 -0.68 -12.10 1.51
CA LEU A 86 0.55 -12.84 1.28
C LEU A 86 1.62 -11.89 0.73
N THR A 87 2.75 -11.82 1.42
CA THR A 87 3.94 -11.08 0.99
C THR A 87 4.97 -12.06 0.43
N VAL A 88 5.28 -11.98 -0.86
CA VAL A 88 6.14 -12.97 -1.54
C VAL A 88 7.62 -12.79 -1.18
N ALA A 89 8.14 -11.56 -1.28
CA ALA A 89 9.54 -11.24 -1.06
C ALA A 89 9.87 -11.13 0.43
N PRO A 90 10.95 -11.78 0.91
CA PRO A 90 11.44 -11.57 2.27
C PRO A 90 12.02 -10.15 2.42
N GLY A 91 12.05 -9.64 3.64
CA GLY A 91 12.68 -8.35 3.90
C GLY A 91 12.15 -7.65 5.15
N LEU A 92 12.59 -6.42 5.35
CA LEU A 92 12.05 -5.53 6.37
C LEU A 92 10.89 -4.74 5.77
N TYR A 93 9.73 -4.78 6.41
CA TYR A 93 8.52 -4.09 5.99
C TYR A 93 8.05 -3.13 7.08
N GLU A 94 7.56 -1.96 6.67
CA GLU A 94 6.77 -1.10 7.54
C GLU A 94 5.31 -1.58 7.56
N ILE A 95 4.71 -1.67 8.74
CA ILE A 95 3.29 -1.93 8.91
C ILE A 95 2.63 -0.74 9.62
N THR A 96 1.61 -0.18 8.99
CA THR A 96 0.79 0.91 9.54
C THR A 96 -0.67 0.47 9.66
N LEU A 97 -1.23 0.57 10.86
CA LEU A 97 -2.58 0.14 11.20
C LEU A 97 -3.39 1.28 11.81
N GLY A 98 -4.69 1.28 11.56
CA GLY A 98 -5.65 2.19 12.16
C GLY A 98 -7.02 1.53 12.31
N PHE A 99 -7.41 1.22 13.55
CA PHE A 99 -8.69 0.63 13.88
C PHE A 99 -9.51 1.59 14.72
N PHE A 100 -10.66 2.02 14.20
CA PHE A 100 -11.57 2.94 14.88
C PHE A 100 -12.88 2.23 15.14
N CYS A 101 -13.17 1.95 16.41
CA CYS A 101 -14.29 1.12 16.82
C CYS A 101 -15.08 1.79 17.96
N SER A 102 -16.32 1.34 18.18
CA SER A 102 -17.17 1.80 19.29
C SER A 102 -16.64 1.39 20.66
N LYS A 103 -15.80 0.35 20.72
CA LYS A 103 -15.08 -0.12 21.90
C LYS A 103 -13.58 -0.10 21.60
N LYS A 104 -12.76 0.02 22.64
CA LYS A 104 -11.29 -0.03 22.51
C LYS A 104 -10.87 -1.38 21.91
N PRO A 105 -10.25 -1.40 20.73
CA PRO A 105 -9.80 -2.65 20.12
C PRO A 105 -8.51 -3.15 20.79
N THR A 106 -8.32 -4.46 20.76
CA THR A 106 -7.02 -5.12 20.92
C THR A 106 -6.67 -5.70 19.56
N VAL A 107 -5.47 -5.40 19.06
CA VAL A 107 -5.05 -5.78 17.71
C VAL A 107 -3.81 -6.65 17.81
N GLN A 108 -3.80 -7.77 17.10
CA GLN A 108 -2.65 -8.66 17.03
C GLN A 108 -2.23 -8.80 15.58
N VAL A 109 -0.94 -8.71 15.30
CA VAL A 109 -0.40 -8.98 13.96
C VAL A 109 0.19 -10.37 13.98
N LEU A 110 -0.30 -11.23 13.10
CA LEU A 110 0.16 -12.60 12.93
C LEU A 110 0.95 -12.71 11.64
N VAL A 111 2.13 -13.33 11.73
CA VAL A 111 2.92 -13.77 10.58
C VAL A 111 2.90 -15.29 10.57
N ASN A 112 2.42 -15.88 9.47
CA ASN A 112 2.33 -17.33 9.32
C ASN A 112 1.55 -18.04 10.44
N GLY A 113 0.60 -17.33 11.08
CA GLY A 113 -0.20 -17.85 12.19
C GLY A 113 0.40 -17.62 13.58
N GLU A 114 1.60 -17.05 13.68
CA GLU A 114 2.23 -16.70 14.96
C GLU A 114 2.08 -15.22 15.26
N THR A 115 1.64 -14.86 16.46
CA THR A 115 1.53 -13.46 16.89
C THR A 115 2.92 -12.86 17.09
N ILE A 116 3.24 -11.83 16.31
CA ILE A 116 4.51 -11.11 16.40
C ILE A 116 4.39 -9.74 17.07
N LEU A 117 3.21 -9.12 17.00
CA LEU A 117 2.91 -7.83 17.62
C LEU A 117 1.54 -7.89 18.28
N THR A 118 1.40 -7.22 19.42
CA THR A 118 0.11 -7.00 20.09
C THR A 118 0.03 -5.54 20.50
N ALA A 119 -0.96 -4.84 19.96
CA ALA A 119 -1.27 -3.47 20.30
C ALA A 119 -2.53 -3.44 21.18
N VAL A 120 -2.36 -2.95 22.41
CA VAL A 120 -3.43 -2.78 23.39
C VAL A 120 -3.51 -1.33 23.82
N ASN A 121 -4.71 -0.84 24.05
CA ASN A 121 -4.93 0.48 24.64
C ASN A 121 -4.72 0.40 26.17
N SER A 122 -3.46 0.41 26.61
CA SER A 122 -3.14 0.49 28.04
C SER A 122 -3.24 1.95 28.50
N ALA A 123 -3.96 2.21 29.59
CA ALA A 123 -4.17 3.56 30.14
C ALA A 123 -2.91 4.17 30.80
N SER A 124 -1.73 3.69 30.43
CA SER A 124 -0.48 3.89 31.16
C SER A 124 0.39 4.94 30.45
N PHE A 125 0.34 6.17 30.98
CA PHE A 125 1.39 7.18 31.00
C PHE A 125 1.90 7.85 29.73
N VAL A 126 1.33 7.61 28.55
CA VAL A 126 1.64 8.43 27.37
C VAL A 126 0.38 9.11 26.89
N ILE A 127 0.34 10.44 27.03
CA ILE A 127 -0.63 11.29 26.37
C ILE A 127 -0.37 11.15 24.87
N HIS A 128 -1.03 10.20 24.23
CA HIS A 128 -1.20 10.24 22.78
C HIS A 128 -1.95 11.53 22.47
N HIS A 129 -1.45 12.35 21.54
CA HIS A 129 -2.10 13.61 21.11
C HIS A 129 -3.53 13.44 20.56
N GLY A 130 -4.08 12.22 20.52
CA GLY A 130 -5.47 11.91 20.17
C GLY A 130 -6.28 11.17 21.25
N SER A 131 -5.76 10.91 22.46
CA SER A 131 -6.50 10.19 23.50
C SER A 131 -6.81 11.11 24.69
N GLY A 132 -7.72 12.05 24.46
CA GLY A 132 -8.39 12.77 25.55
C GLY A 132 -9.30 11.83 26.33
N LYS A 133 -9.31 11.96 27.67
CA LYS A 133 -10.30 11.31 28.55
C LYS A 133 -11.71 11.56 28.03
N LEU A 134 -12.46 10.50 27.74
CA LEU A 134 -13.91 10.62 27.49
C LEU A 134 -14.58 11.08 28.79
N ALA A 135 -15.03 12.33 28.80
CA ALA A 135 -15.90 12.83 29.87
C ALA A 135 -17.21 12.05 29.84
N ASN A 136 -17.59 11.46 30.97
CA ASN A 136 -18.95 10.98 31.20
C ASN A 136 -19.88 12.20 31.16
N GLY A 137 -20.43 12.51 29.98
CA GLY A 137 -21.18 13.74 29.76
C GLY A 137 -22.24 13.60 28.67
N GLY A 138 -23.35 12.95 29.01
CA GLY A 138 -24.72 13.36 28.69
C GLY A 138 -25.20 13.60 27.25
N ARG A 139 -24.38 13.43 26.20
CA ARG A 139 -24.84 13.66 24.82
C ARG A 139 -24.26 12.60 23.88
N GLN A 140 -25.13 11.85 23.23
CA GLN A 140 -24.79 10.75 22.33
C GLN A 140 -24.06 11.32 21.10
N VAL A 141 -22.72 11.29 21.13
CA VAL A 141 -21.90 11.62 19.96
C VAL A 141 -21.92 10.41 19.04
N THR A 142 -22.60 10.52 17.91
CA THR A 142 -22.62 9.49 16.87
C THR A 142 -21.26 9.44 16.17
N GLY A 143 -20.51 8.33 16.32
CA GLY A 143 -19.22 8.11 15.62
C GLY A 143 -18.34 7.05 16.30
N HIS A 144 -17.29 6.58 15.62
CA HIS A 144 -16.27 5.69 16.21
C HIS A 144 -15.39 6.47 17.21
N MET A 145 -15.81 6.51 18.47
CA MET A 145 -15.25 7.41 19.51
C MET A 145 -13.86 7.02 20.03
N THR A 146 -13.34 5.84 19.66
CA THR A 146 -12.03 5.37 20.09
C THR A 146 -11.28 4.72 18.93
N GLY A 147 -9.96 4.90 18.91
CA GLY A 147 -9.10 4.32 17.89
C GLY A 147 -7.80 3.78 18.46
N LEU A 148 -7.21 2.83 17.74
CA LEU A 148 -5.85 2.35 17.92
C LEU A 148 -5.11 2.50 16.61
N THR A 149 -3.95 3.13 16.65
CA THR A 149 -3.03 3.24 15.53
C THR A 149 -1.69 2.64 15.91
N LEU A 150 -1.04 1.98 14.97
CA LEU A 150 0.29 1.40 15.14
C LEU A 150 1.12 1.71 13.89
N LEU A 151 2.37 2.09 14.07
CA LEU A 151 3.40 2.09 13.03
C LEU A 151 4.58 1.33 13.61
N ASP A 152 5.00 0.28 12.92
CA ASP A 152 6.13 -0.56 13.34
C ASP A 152 6.83 -1.18 12.13
N PHE A 153 7.98 -1.81 12.36
CA PHE A 153 8.74 -2.52 11.33
C PHE A 153 8.85 -4.01 11.66
N ILE A 154 8.57 -4.85 10.67
CA ILE A 154 8.56 -6.31 10.81
C ILE A 154 9.48 -6.95 9.77
N ALA A 155 10.30 -7.90 10.20
CA ALA A 155 11.10 -8.72 9.30
C ALA A 155 10.26 -9.92 8.84
N LEU A 156 10.00 -10.02 7.54
CA LEU A 156 9.19 -11.08 6.96
C LEU A 156 10.05 -12.12 6.23
N PRO A 157 9.78 -13.43 6.43
CA PRO A 157 10.34 -14.47 5.58
C PRO A 157 9.69 -14.44 4.19
N ALA A 158 10.24 -15.21 3.25
CA ALA A 158 9.64 -15.36 1.93
C ALA A 158 8.25 -15.99 2.06
N ARG A 159 7.28 -15.50 1.27
CA ARG A 159 5.89 -15.97 1.27
C ARG A 159 5.21 -15.87 2.64
N ALA A 160 5.49 -14.80 3.38
CA ALA A 160 4.88 -14.52 4.67
C ALA A 160 3.38 -14.25 4.54
N ARG A 161 2.56 -14.88 5.40
CA ARG A 161 1.12 -14.68 5.48
C ARG A 161 0.81 -13.74 6.64
N LEU A 162 0.36 -12.54 6.32
CA LEU A 162 -0.06 -11.52 7.29
C LEU A 162 -1.55 -11.69 7.61
N THR A 163 -1.90 -11.63 8.88
CA THR A 163 -3.28 -11.59 9.37
C THR A 163 -3.36 -10.67 10.58
N ILE A 164 -4.48 -9.95 10.70
CA ILE A 164 -4.75 -9.01 11.80
C ILE A 164 -6.08 -9.34 12.45
#